data_AF-A0AAD5UT08-F1
#
_entry.id   AF-A0AAD5UT08-F1
#
_cell.length_a   1.000
_cell.length_b   1.000
_cell.length_c   1.000
_cell.angle_alpha   90.00
_cell.angle_beta   90.00
_cell.angle_gamma   90.00
#
_symmetry.space_group_name_H-M   'P 1'
#
loop_
_entity.id
_entity.type
_entity.pdbx_description
1 polymer ?
#
loop_
_entity_poly.entity_id
_entity_poly.type
_entity_poly.pdbx_seq_one_letter_code
_entity_poly.pdbx_strand_id
1 'polypeptide(L)'
;MLKAHTQTENQLRQVQQQVTTLQETALTQTANNRRNPVAGNGSELIDKPHGNFNLEDAIGLEHDKYLSLRRNIRDLVIQSQIDWTEDFRRADVQKLAMIYKGVFIKHPEMKRYKNNWAVTAITKGNMQHRHKHRARAVKKSSKNRRTHNGRQGSAMEEEEDDE
;
A
#
# COMPACT_ATOMS: atom_id res chain seq x y z
N MET A 1 -68.50 -28.60 -5.74
CA MET A 1 -67.34 -27.91 -6.34
C MET A 1 -66.50 -27.12 -5.31
N LEU A 2 -66.26 -27.64 -4.09
CA LEU A 2 -65.57 -26.90 -3.01
C LEU A 2 -64.15 -27.43 -2.68
N LYS A 3 -63.71 -28.53 -3.32
CA LYS A 3 -62.40 -29.15 -3.05
C LYS A 3 -61.24 -28.57 -3.87
N ALA A 4 -61.54 -27.84 -4.95
CA ALA A 4 -60.51 -27.27 -5.82
C ALA A 4 -59.87 -26.00 -5.23
N HIS A 5 -60.61 -25.22 -4.44
CA HIS A 5 -60.14 -23.94 -3.88
C HIS A 5 -59.11 -24.13 -2.76
N THR A 6 -59.30 -25.14 -1.92
CA THR A 6 -58.39 -25.46 -0.82
C THR A 6 -57.03 -25.99 -1.30
N GLN A 7 -57.00 -26.63 -2.47
CA GLN A 7 -55.76 -27.15 -3.05
C GLN A 7 -54.89 -26.03 -3.63
N THR A 8 -55.51 -25.01 -4.24
CA THR A 8 -54.80 -23.81 -4.71
C THR A 8 -54.24 -22.96 -3.57
N GLU A 9 -54.97 -22.81 -2.46
CA GLU A 9 -54.50 -22.03 -1.30
C GLU A 9 -53.29 -22.68 -0.61
N ASN A 10 -53.27 -24.02 -0.54
CA ASN A 10 -52.13 -24.75 0.02
C ASN A 10 -50.88 -24.65 -0.86
N GLN A 11 -51.03 -24.65 -2.19
CA GLN A 11 -49.90 -24.43 -3.10
C GLN A 11 -49.35 -23.01 -2.98
N LEU A 12 -50.21 -21.99 -2.85
CA LEU A 12 -49.77 -20.60 -2.69
C LEU A 12 -48.97 -20.39 -1.39
N ARG A 13 -49.39 -21.04 -0.29
CA ARG A 13 -48.66 -21.00 0.99
C ARG A 13 -47.30 -21.67 0.92
N GLN A 14 -47.17 -22.79 0.21
CA GLN A 14 -45.88 -23.46 0.02
C GLN A 14 -44.89 -22.59 -0.76
N VAL A 15 -45.34 -21.93 -1.82
CA VAL A 15 -44.47 -21.06 -2.63
C VAL A 15 -44.01 -19.85 -1.81
N GLN A 16 -44.89 -19.24 -1.00
CA GLN A 16 -44.52 -18.11 -0.15
C GLN A 16 -43.49 -18.50 0.92
N GLN A 17 -43.60 -19.69 1.52
CA GLN A 17 -42.61 -20.19 2.50
C GLN A 17 -41.23 -20.43 1.87
N GLN A 18 -41.17 -20.89 0.61
CA GLN A 18 -39.90 -21.06 -0.10
C GLN A 18 -39.23 -19.72 -0.43
N VAL A 19 -39.99 -18.68 -0.75
CA VAL A 19 -39.42 -17.36 -1.05
C VAL A 19 -38.81 -16.72 0.21
N THR A 20 -39.45 -16.85 1.37
CA THR A 20 -38.94 -16.28 2.63
C THR A 20 -37.64 -16.96 3.09
N THR A 21 -37.56 -18.29 2.97
CA THR A 21 -36.36 -19.06 3.37
C THR A 21 -35.14 -18.78 2.49
N LEU A 22 -35.35 -18.46 1.20
CA LEU A 22 -34.27 -18.04 0.30
C LEU A 22 -33.76 -16.61 0.59
N GLN A 23 -34.61 -15.72 1.11
CA GLN A 23 -34.17 -14.38 1.50
C GLN A 23 -33.38 -14.36 2.81
N GLU A 24 -33.76 -15.19 3.79
CA GLU A 24 -33.03 -15.26 5.08
C GLU A 24 -31.63 -15.87 4.94
N THR A 25 -31.44 -16.82 4.02
CA THR A 25 -30.13 -17.42 3.74
C THR A 25 -29.18 -16.48 2.98
N ALA A 26 -29.72 -15.52 2.21
CA ALA A 26 -28.91 -14.51 1.52
C ALA A 26 -28.38 -13.40 2.47
N LEU A 27 -29.12 -13.08 3.53
CA LEU A 27 -28.73 -12.02 4.48
C LEU A 27 -27.66 -12.46 5.49
N THR A 28 -27.57 -13.75 5.81
CA THR A 28 -26.57 -14.28 6.78
C THR A 28 -25.18 -14.50 6.18
N GLN A 29 -25.02 -14.52 4.85
CA GLN A 29 -23.70 -14.64 4.20
C GLN A 29 -22.97 -13.31 4.00
N THR A 30 -23.67 -12.17 4.08
CA THR A 30 -23.09 -10.86 3.74
C THR A 30 -22.41 -10.16 4.93
N ALA A 31 -22.69 -10.59 6.18
CA ALA A 31 -22.15 -9.94 7.38
C ALA A 31 -20.76 -10.45 7.83
N ASN A 32 -20.36 -11.69 7.48
CA ASN A 32 -19.08 -12.26 7.90
C ASN A 32 -17.93 -12.08 6.88
N ASN A 33 -18.20 -11.57 5.68
CA ASN A 33 -17.22 -11.52 4.61
C ASN A 33 -16.45 -10.17 4.48
N ARG A 34 -16.54 -9.29 5.49
CA ARG A 34 -15.79 -8.02 5.53
C ARG A 34 -14.45 -8.11 6.27
N ARG A 35 -14.01 -9.30 6.68
CA ARG A 35 -12.66 -9.55 7.19
C ARG A 35 -12.03 -10.67 6.37
N ASN A 36 -11.25 -10.28 5.36
CA ASN A 36 -10.35 -11.13 4.57
C ASN A 36 -10.96 -12.33 3.84
N PRO A 37 -11.21 -12.23 2.52
CA PRO A 37 -10.89 -13.34 1.65
C PRO A 37 -9.39 -13.27 1.33
N VAL A 38 -8.64 -14.35 1.54
CA VAL A 38 -7.69 -14.89 0.55
C VAL A 38 -6.97 -16.13 1.10
N ALA A 39 -7.13 -17.18 0.31
CA ALA A 39 -6.30 -18.37 0.14
C ALA A 39 -6.22 -19.36 1.32
N GLY A 40 -6.99 -20.43 1.15
CA GLY A 40 -6.58 -21.74 1.65
C GLY A 40 -5.28 -22.24 1.00
N ASN A 41 -4.92 -23.43 1.48
CA ASN A 41 -3.73 -24.24 1.21
C ASN A 41 -2.53 -23.91 2.12
N GLY A 42 -2.50 -24.61 3.25
CA GLY A 42 -1.37 -25.23 3.99
C GLY A 42 0.11 -24.89 3.78
N SER A 43 0.49 -23.76 3.18
CA SER A 43 1.86 -23.25 3.25
C SER A 43 1.98 -22.36 4.48
N GLU A 44 2.78 -22.80 5.44
CA GLU A 44 3.18 -22.04 6.62
C GLU A 44 3.56 -20.61 6.23
N LEU A 45 2.71 -19.64 6.58
CA LEU A 45 2.92 -18.24 6.23
C LEU A 45 4.16 -17.75 6.97
N ILE A 46 5.10 -17.16 6.24
CA ILE A 46 6.36 -16.68 6.82
C ILE A 46 6.05 -15.47 7.70
N ASP A 47 6.29 -15.61 9.00
CA ASP A 47 6.16 -14.56 9.99
C ASP A 47 7.24 -13.49 9.84
N LYS A 48 6.96 -12.28 10.35
CA LYS A 48 7.91 -11.17 10.31
C LYS A 48 8.99 -11.40 11.38
N PRO A 49 10.28 -11.32 11.05
CA PRO A 49 11.34 -11.41 12.06
C PRO A 49 11.27 -10.26 13.07
N HIS A 50 11.67 -10.55 14.30
CA HIS A 50 11.71 -9.59 15.41
C HIS A 50 13.06 -8.85 15.45
N GLY A 51 13.06 -7.62 15.98
CA GLY A 51 14.27 -6.83 16.18
C GLY A 51 14.79 -6.11 14.92
N ASN A 52 16.09 -5.81 14.93
CA ASN A 52 16.79 -5.23 13.78
C ASN A 52 17.28 -6.35 12.87
N PHE A 53 16.85 -6.34 11.62
CA PHE A 53 17.22 -7.34 10.63
C PHE A 53 17.49 -6.69 9.28
N ASN A 54 18.32 -7.36 8.47
CA ASN A 54 18.46 -7.01 7.07
C ASN A 54 17.22 -7.51 6.31
N LEU A 55 16.56 -6.61 5.59
CA LEU A 55 15.32 -6.90 4.89
C LEU A 55 15.52 -7.89 3.74
N GLU A 56 16.68 -7.86 3.08
CA GLU A 56 16.99 -8.79 1.99
C GLU A 56 17.12 -10.22 2.52
N ASP A 57 17.95 -10.40 3.56
CA ASP A 57 18.18 -11.70 4.21
C ASP A 57 16.88 -12.26 4.81
N ALA A 58 16.07 -11.41 5.44
CA ALA A 58 14.78 -11.78 6.03
C ALA A 58 13.74 -12.27 5.00
N ILE A 59 13.81 -11.77 3.77
CA ILE A 59 12.93 -12.18 2.68
C ILE A 59 13.50 -13.44 1.99
N GLY A 60 14.81 -13.70 2.09
CA GLY A 60 15.42 -14.91 1.55
C GLY A 60 15.29 -15.02 0.03
N LEU A 61 15.29 -13.89 -0.67
CA LEU A 61 15.36 -13.86 -2.13
C LEU A 61 16.80 -13.67 -2.58
N GLU A 62 17.09 -14.20 -3.76
CA GLU A 62 18.30 -13.86 -4.50
C GLU A 62 18.39 -12.34 -4.74
N HIS A 63 19.61 -11.81 -4.68
CA HIS A 63 19.88 -10.36 -4.76
C HIS A 63 19.19 -9.69 -5.95
N ASP A 64 19.31 -10.27 -7.14
CA ASP A 64 18.73 -9.70 -8.37
C ASP A 64 17.19 -9.68 -8.33
N LYS A 65 16.58 -10.72 -7.77
CA LYS A 65 15.12 -10.78 -7.58
C LYS A 65 14.66 -9.77 -6.55
N TYR A 66 15.42 -9.60 -5.46
CA TYR A 66 15.15 -8.58 -4.46
C TYR A 66 15.24 -7.17 -5.05
N LEU A 67 16.26 -6.88 -5.86
CA LEU A 67 16.41 -5.60 -6.55
C LEU A 67 15.25 -5.34 -7.52
N SER A 68 14.86 -6.35 -8.31
CA SER A 68 13.72 -6.28 -9.22
C SER A 68 12.42 -5.98 -8.47
N LEU A 69 12.13 -6.72 -7.40
CA LEU A 69 10.99 -6.49 -6.51
C LEU A 69 10.99 -5.05 -5.96
N ARG A 70 12.14 -4.59 -5.46
CA ARG A 70 12.27 -3.26 -4.88
C ARG A 70 12.04 -2.14 -5.91
N ARG A 71 12.50 -2.32 -7.15
CA ARG A 71 12.21 -1.40 -8.28
C ARG A 71 10.72 -1.39 -8.60
N ASN A 72 10.11 -2.56 -8.78
CA ASN A 72 8.68 -2.68 -9.05
C ASN A 72 7.81 -2.02 -7.97
N ILE A 73 8.14 -2.23 -6.69
CA ILE A 73 7.43 -1.58 -5.57
C ILE A 73 7.62 -0.07 -5.63
N ARG A 74 8.82 0.42 -5.94
CA ARG A 74 9.08 1.87 -6.08
C ARG A 74 8.21 2.48 -7.17
N ASP A 75 8.13 1.84 -8.33
CA ASP A 75 7.36 2.33 -9.46
C ASP A 75 5.87 2.36 -9.13
N LEU A 76 5.35 1.31 -8.47
CA LEU A 76 3.97 1.27 -7.99
C LEU A 76 3.66 2.35 -6.94
N VAL A 77 4.60 2.65 -6.03
CA VAL A 77 4.45 3.73 -5.04
C VAL A 77 4.40 5.10 -5.71
N ILE A 78 5.14 5.31 -6.80
CA ILE A 78 5.08 6.54 -7.59
C ILE A 78 3.74 6.60 -8.34
N GLN A 79 3.35 5.51 -8.99
CA GLN A 79 2.10 5.42 -9.75
C GLN A 79 0.86 5.59 -8.87
N SER A 80 0.90 5.08 -7.63
CA SER A 80 -0.22 5.20 -6.69
C SER A 80 -0.39 6.59 -6.10
N GLN A 81 0.55 7.51 -6.32
CA GLN A 81 0.55 8.86 -5.77
C GLN A 81 0.23 8.87 -4.27
N ILE A 82 0.83 7.94 -3.53
CA ILE A 82 0.67 7.89 -2.07
C ILE A 82 1.44 9.05 -1.45
N ASP A 83 0.88 9.70 -0.44
CA ASP A 83 1.61 10.77 0.24
C ASP A 83 2.75 10.15 1.07
N TRP A 84 3.98 10.43 0.67
CA TRP A 84 5.19 9.96 1.35
C TRP A 84 5.62 10.87 2.51
N THR A 85 4.89 11.96 2.76
CA THR A 85 5.13 12.86 3.92
C THR A 85 4.38 12.41 5.16
N GLU A 86 3.30 11.64 4.99
CA GLU A 86 2.56 11.05 6.10
C GLU A 86 3.22 9.78 6.65
N ASP A 87 2.89 9.47 7.90
CA ASP A 87 3.27 8.18 8.49
C ASP A 87 2.58 7.04 7.74
N PHE A 88 3.31 5.95 7.51
CA PHE A 88 2.82 4.77 6.79
C PHE A 88 1.52 4.22 7.38
N ARG A 89 1.33 4.35 8.71
CA ARG A 89 0.11 3.92 9.41
C ARG A 89 -1.13 4.75 9.07
N ARG A 90 -0.94 5.99 8.61
CA ARG A 90 -2.01 6.93 8.22
C ARG A 90 -2.23 6.96 6.71
N ALA A 91 -1.34 6.32 5.95
CA ALA A 91 -1.42 6.31 4.51
C ALA A 91 -2.72 5.66 4.00
N ASP A 92 -3.24 6.17 2.88
CA ASP A 92 -4.48 5.72 2.28
C ASP A 92 -4.48 4.21 2.00
N VAL A 93 -5.41 3.52 2.65
CA VAL A 93 -5.59 2.06 2.58
C VAL A 93 -5.90 1.61 1.16
N GLN A 94 -6.63 2.40 0.37
CA GLN A 94 -6.96 2.04 -1.02
C GLN A 94 -5.71 2.04 -1.90
N LYS A 95 -4.86 3.06 -1.74
CA LYS A 95 -3.58 3.14 -2.46
C LYS A 95 -2.63 2.02 -2.06
N LEU A 96 -2.55 1.70 -0.77
CA LEU A 96 -1.77 0.55 -0.29
C LEU A 96 -2.29 -0.77 -0.87
N ALA A 97 -3.60 -0.98 -0.91
CA ALA A 97 -4.19 -2.16 -1.51
C ALA A 97 -3.87 -2.28 -3.01
N MET A 98 -3.85 -1.16 -3.75
CA MET A 98 -3.45 -1.14 -5.16
C MET A 98 -1.98 -1.55 -5.33
N ILE A 99 -1.08 -1.04 -4.48
CA ILE A 99 0.33 -1.45 -4.48
C ILE A 99 0.44 -2.96 -4.24
N TYR A 100 -0.23 -3.49 -3.21
CA TYR A 100 -0.18 -4.92 -2.90
C TYR A 100 -0.66 -5.79 -4.06
N LYS A 101 -1.79 -5.43 -4.68
CA LYS A 101 -2.30 -6.14 -5.86
C LYS A 101 -1.31 -6.09 -7.02
N GLY A 102 -0.75 -4.91 -7.33
CA GLY A 102 0.25 -4.76 -8.39
C GLY A 102 1.50 -5.59 -8.17
N VAL A 103 1.97 -5.68 -6.91
CA VAL A 103 3.11 -6.52 -6.54
C VAL A 103 2.77 -8.00 -6.71
N PHE A 104 1.60 -8.46 -6.27
CA PHE A 104 1.22 -9.87 -6.37
C PHE A 104 0.96 -10.36 -7.79
N ILE A 105 0.68 -9.46 -8.71
CA ILE A 105 0.60 -9.78 -10.14
C ILE A 105 2.00 -10.04 -10.71
N LYS A 106 3.00 -9.21 -10.35
CA LYS A 106 4.37 -9.32 -10.85
C LYS A 106 5.24 -10.35 -10.11
N HIS A 107 4.99 -10.50 -8.81
CA HIS A 107 5.73 -11.33 -7.86
C HIS A 107 4.77 -12.17 -7.02
N PRO A 108 4.18 -13.23 -7.59
CA PRO A 108 3.23 -14.09 -6.89
C PRO A 108 3.80 -14.72 -5.61
N GLU A 109 5.11 -14.94 -5.57
CA GLU A 109 5.83 -15.51 -4.44
C GLU A 109 5.78 -14.64 -3.18
N MET A 110 5.39 -13.36 -3.29
CA MET A 110 5.18 -12.49 -2.12
C MET A 110 3.93 -12.84 -1.30
N LYS A 111 3.01 -13.66 -1.82
CA LYS A 111 1.79 -14.06 -1.10
C LYS A 111 2.07 -14.96 0.12
N ARG A 112 3.26 -15.57 0.19
CA ARG A 112 3.69 -16.44 1.30
C ARG A 112 3.99 -15.70 2.60
N TYR A 113 4.18 -14.38 2.55
CA TYR A 113 4.50 -13.58 3.73
C TYR A 113 3.23 -13.15 4.46
N LYS A 114 3.15 -13.46 5.76
CA LYS A 114 1.99 -13.14 6.58
C LYS A 114 1.73 -11.64 6.62
N ASN A 115 0.46 -11.24 6.52
CA ASN A 115 0.04 -9.83 6.56
C ASN A 115 0.80 -8.92 5.57
N ASN A 116 1.36 -9.48 4.50
CA ASN A 116 2.12 -8.75 3.49
C ASN A 116 3.31 -7.98 4.10
N TRP A 117 3.92 -8.49 5.18
CA TRP A 117 4.93 -7.74 5.93
C TRP A 117 6.15 -7.36 5.07
N ALA A 118 6.55 -8.24 4.14
CA ALA A 118 7.69 -8.01 3.25
C ALA A 118 7.45 -6.79 2.34
N VAL A 119 6.30 -6.77 1.65
CA VAL A 119 5.92 -5.65 0.77
C VAL A 119 5.76 -4.36 1.58
N THR A 120 5.13 -4.45 2.75
CA THR A 120 4.95 -3.34 3.70
C THR A 120 6.30 -2.72 4.10
N ALA A 121 7.28 -3.56 4.45
CA ALA A 121 8.60 -3.11 4.88
C ALA A 121 9.36 -2.39 3.75
N ILE A 122 9.31 -2.94 2.53
CA ILE A 122 9.95 -2.32 1.35
C ILE A 122 9.28 -0.98 1.02
N THR A 123 7.95 -0.93 1.01
CA THR A 123 7.19 0.31 0.75
C THR A 123 7.53 1.39 1.78
N LYS A 124 7.53 1.04 3.07
CA LYS A 124 7.92 1.96 4.15
C LYS A 124 9.35 2.49 3.95
N GLY A 125 10.30 1.62 3.62
CA GLY A 125 11.67 2.01 3.32
C GLY A 125 11.76 2.99 2.15
N ASN A 126 11.00 2.77 1.07
CA ASN A 126 10.94 3.68 -0.07
C ASN A 126 10.40 5.07 0.32
N MET A 127 9.31 5.14 1.09
CA MET A 127 8.75 6.43 1.57
C MET A 127 9.76 7.19 2.43
N GLN A 128 10.41 6.52 3.37
CA GLN A 128 11.43 7.12 4.23
C GLN A 128 12.63 7.65 3.44
N HIS A 129 13.09 6.92 2.43
CA HIS A 129 14.18 7.38 1.56
C HIS A 129 13.80 8.64 0.78
N ARG A 130 12.56 8.72 0.27
CA ARG A 130 12.06 9.92 -0.42
C ARG A 130 12.01 11.12 0.51
N HIS A 131 11.53 10.94 1.73
CA HIS A 131 11.53 11.99 2.76
C HIS A 131 12.96 12.52 3.02
N LYS A 132 13.92 11.62 3.24
CA LYS A 132 15.35 11.99 3.44
C LYS A 132 15.93 12.72 2.23
N HIS A 133 15.62 12.26 1.01
CA HIS A 133 16.12 12.89 -0.22
C HIS A 133 15.60 14.32 -0.37
N ARG A 134 14.31 14.56 -0.15
CA ARG A 134 13.72 15.90 -0.15
C ARG A 134 14.38 16.81 0.89
N ALA A 135 14.53 16.34 2.13
CA ALA A 135 15.18 17.11 3.19
C ALA A 135 16.63 17.49 2.83
N ARG A 136 17.39 16.58 2.20
CA ARG A 136 18.75 16.86 1.69
C ARG A 136 18.74 17.85 0.54
N ALA A 137 17.80 17.74 -0.40
CA ALA A 137 17.67 18.66 -1.53
C ALA A 137 17.39 20.10 -1.07
N VAL A 138 16.46 20.28 -0.11
CA VAL A 138 16.16 21.58 0.49
C VAL A 138 17.39 22.18 1.18
N LYS A 139 18.14 21.39 1.96
CA LYS A 139 19.38 21.86 2.61
C LYS A 139 20.44 22.30 1.60
N LYS A 140 20.59 21.57 0.49
CA LYS A 140 21.55 21.92 -0.58
C LYS A 140 21.19 23.22 -1.28
N SER A 141 19.92 23.45 -1.60
CA SER A 141 19.48 24.69 -2.25
C SER A 141 19.66 25.91 -1.35
N SER A 142 19.42 25.78 -0.04
CA SER A 142 19.68 26.85 0.93
C SER A 142 21.17 27.19 1.06
N LYS A 143 22.06 26.18 0.98
CA LYS A 143 23.52 26.40 1.06
C LYS A 143 24.06 27.12 -0.18
N ASN A 144 23.61 26.75 -1.38
CA ASN A 144 24.00 27.42 -2.63
C ASN A 144 23.53 28.88 -2.70
N ARG A 145 22.37 29.22 -2.12
CA ARG A 145 21.91 30.61 -2.07
C ARG A 145 22.79 31.51 -1.19
N ARG A 146 23.31 30.98 -0.08
CA ARG A 146 24.21 31.74 0.81
C ARG A 146 25.57 32.02 0.17
N THR A 147 26.08 31.11 -0.67
CA THR A 147 27.38 31.27 -1.32
C THR A 147 27.33 32.18 -2.55
N HIS A 148 26.18 32.31 -3.22
CA HIS A 148 26.04 33.19 -4.39
C HIS A 148 25.75 34.65 -4.00
N ASN A 149 25.08 34.89 -2.87
CA ASN A 149 24.74 36.25 -2.43
C ASN A 149 25.85 36.96 -1.64
N GLY A 150 26.93 36.26 -1.26
CA GLY A 150 28.07 36.81 -0.52
C GLY A 150 29.22 37.32 -1.40
N ARG A 151 29.09 37.30 -2.74
CA ARG A 151 30.18 37.63 -3.68
C ARG A 151 29.90 38.85 -4.57
N GLN A 152 28.79 39.57 -4.35
CA GLN A 152 28.39 40.74 -5.17
C GLN A 152 28.42 42.08 -4.41
N GLY A 153 29.11 42.18 -3.26
CA GLY A 153 29.06 43.37 -2.40
C GLY A 153 30.41 44.00 -2.01
N SER A 154 31.49 43.82 -2.79
CA SER A 154 32.79 44.42 -2.44
C SER A 154 33.64 44.63 -3.70
N ALA A 155 33.37 45.71 -4.44
CA ALA A 155 34.27 46.30 -5.44
C ALA A 155 33.66 47.61 -5.98
N MET A 156 33.78 48.71 -5.23
CA MET A 156 33.94 50.09 -5.73
C MET A 156 33.88 51.06 -4.54
N GLU A 157 34.96 51.13 -3.78
CA GLU A 157 35.31 52.30 -2.98
C GLU A 157 36.83 52.46 -3.10
N GLU A 158 37.25 53.71 -3.32
CA GLU A 158 38.64 54.23 -3.26
C GLU A 158 39.52 54.07 -4.51
N GLU A 159 39.53 55.10 -5.36
CA GLU A 159 40.74 55.81 -5.83
C GLU A 159 40.31 57.29 -5.97
N GLU A 160 40.41 58.10 -4.91
CA GLU A 160 41.58 58.91 -4.49
C GLU A 160 42.12 59.85 -5.58
N ASP A 161 42.05 61.14 -5.25
CA ASP A 161 42.59 62.30 -5.95
C ASP A 161 44.08 62.14 -6.25
N ASP A 162 44.51 62.57 -7.44
CA ASP A 162 45.85 63.15 -7.60
C ASP A 162 45.85 64.18 -8.75
N GLU A 163 46.09 65.43 -8.33
CA GLU A 163 46.59 66.66 -9.02
C GLU A 163 45.85 67.29 -10.22
#